data_AF-C1EB20-F1
#
_entry.id   AF-C1EB20-F1
#
_cell.length_a   1.000
_cell.length_b   1.000
_cell.length_c   1.000
_cell.angle_alpha   90.00
_cell.angle_beta   90.00
_cell.angle_gamma   90.00
#
_symmetry.space_group_name_H-M   'P 1'
#
loop_
_entity.id
_entity.type
_entity.pdbx_description
1 polymer ?
#
loop_
_entity_poly.entity_id
_entity_poly.type
_entity_poly.pdbx_seq_one_letter_code
_entity_poly.pdbx_strand_id
1 'polypeptide(L)'
;MTTISVPGTTVQCRRPTPAVRSAGRERVDPAVPERRVGTRSSGAPRAAVLPRRRRTSRSLTGARALPPFVEEIPAFLVNPSPGLVPAAAANTVVFTGGIKVLLKGLTWPGVINSWFLGTTVMAAFGVRGYALVCLYFVFGSAVTKIKLEQKQAEGIAEARGGRRGVGSVWGSGIAGIACACLALAGVGPGENLWRLGFVASFCSKLSDTTASEVGKAYGKTTYMSTPPFRSVPRGTEGAVSLEGTVAGIGASLGFAGVAAAAGQVDLTGALIATLAAFVATTAESWLGATTQGEAGFEWLTNDVVNAVQITLAAAVAVALGAAVGCG
;
A
#
# COMPACT_ATOMS: atom_id res chain seq x y z
N MET A 1 -20.92 46.77 -12.40
CA MET A 1 -21.42 46.96 -11.05
C MET A 1 -22.92 46.69 -11.09
N THR A 2 -23.32 45.43 -10.94
CA THR A 2 -24.73 45.03 -10.85
C THR A 2 -24.81 43.83 -9.93
N THR A 3 -25.07 44.13 -8.66
CA THR A 3 -25.38 43.23 -7.57
C THR A 3 -26.80 42.71 -7.73
N ILE A 4 -26.99 41.41 -7.65
CA ILE A 4 -28.29 40.79 -7.34
C ILE A 4 -28.06 39.88 -6.15
N SER A 5 -28.82 40.15 -5.08
CA SER A 5 -28.73 39.57 -3.75
C SER A 5 -30.16 39.32 -3.30
N VAL A 6 -30.53 38.09 -2.94
CA VAL A 6 -31.54 37.72 -1.90
C VAL A 6 -31.43 36.19 -1.60
N PRO A 7 -32.05 35.61 -0.53
CA PRO A 7 -31.46 35.37 0.79
C PRO A 7 -31.48 33.89 1.24
N GLY A 8 -30.90 33.61 2.41
CA GLY A 8 -30.68 32.26 2.93
C GLY A 8 -31.82 31.59 3.69
N THR A 9 -31.52 30.42 4.26
CA THR A 9 -32.22 29.88 5.43
C THR A 9 -31.28 28.96 6.21
N THR A 10 -30.93 29.40 7.42
CA THR A 10 -30.17 28.66 8.42
C THR A 10 -31.17 27.96 9.34
N VAL A 11 -31.06 26.65 9.52
CA VAL A 11 -31.81 25.93 10.57
C VAL A 11 -30.82 25.33 11.57
N GLN A 12 -30.79 25.95 12.74
CA GLN A 12 -30.03 25.56 13.92
C GLN A 12 -31.03 24.96 14.92
N CYS A 13 -30.93 23.68 15.26
CA CYS A 13 -31.76 23.07 16.30
C CYS A 13 -30.98 22.94 17.61
N ARG A 14 -31.50 23.56 18.68
CA ARG A 14 -31.02 23.50 20.07
C ARG A 14 -31.60 22.30 20.82
N ARG A 15 -30.86 21.91 21.87
CA ARG A 15 -31.06 20.85 22.89
C ARG A 15 -32.42 20.87 23.61
N PRO A 16 -32.71 19.85 24.44
CA PRO A 16 -32.53 20.09 25.88
C PRO A 16 -32.00 18.91 26.74
N THR A 17 -31.33 19.29 27.82
CA THR A 17 -30.99 18.55 29.06
C THR A 17 -32.22 18.00 29.80
N PRO A 18 -32.02 17.01 30.72
CA PRO A 18 -32.83 16.91 31.92
C PRO A 18 -32.03 17.17 33.21
N ALA A 19 -32.71 17.79 34.15
CA ALA A 19 -32.26 18.14 35.49
C ALA A 19 -33.05 17.33 36.54
N VAL A 20 -32.36 16.97 37.62
CA VAL A 20 -32.84 16.88 39.02
C VAL A 20 -33.94 15.86 39.36
N ARG A 21 -33.63 14.93 40.29
CA ARG A 21 -34.37 14.86 41.57
C ARG A 21 -33.66 14.03 42.65
N SER A 22 -33.70 14.65 43.82
CA SER A 22 -33.29 14.27 45.16
C SER A 22 -34.11 13.13 45.79
N ALA A 23 -33.47 12.35 46.66
CA ALA A 23 -34.12 11.74 47.82
C ALA A 23 -33.12 11.74 48.98
N GLY A 24 -33.57 12.22 50.15
CA GLY A 24 -32.81 12.23 51.39
C GLY A 24 -33.61 11.62 52.54
N ARG A 25 -32.89 11.47 53.68
CA ARG A 25 -33.37 11.21 55.07
C ARG A 25 -34.01 9.82 55.30
N GLU A 26 -33.88 9.12 56.43
CA GLU A 26 -33.58 9.40 57.86
C GLU A 26 -32.96 8.09 58.46
N ARG A 27 -31.90 8.10 59.29
CA ARG A 27 -31.81 8.24 60.77
C ARG A 27 -32.64 7.21 61.60
N VAL A 28 -31.96 6.39 62.43
CA VAL A 28 -31.92 6.43 63.94
C VAL A 28 -32.88 5.34 64.50
N ASP A 29 -32.62 4.45 65.48
CA ASP A 29 -31.71 4.32 66.66
C ASP A 29 -31.89 2.85 67.25
N PRO A 30 -31.58 2.47 68.51
CA PRO A 30 -30.27 2.16 69.11
C PRO A 30 -30.23 0.88 70.02
N ALA A 31 -29.10 0.70 70.75
CA ALA A 31 -28.95 0.12 72.12
C ALA A 31 -28.98 -1.43 72.34
N VAL A 32 -27.91 -2.16 72.78
CA VAL A 32 -27.19 -2.24 74.11
C VAL A 32 -27.83 -3.30 75.06
N PRO A 33 -27.16 -4.04 76.01
CA PRO A 33 -25.74 -4.45 76.20
C PRO A 33 -25.46 -5.80 76.99
N GLU A 34 -24.18 -6.01 77.39
CA GLU A 34 -23.64 -6.73 78.60
C GLU A 34 -23.73 -8.29 78.72
N ARG A 35 -22.89 -9.09 79.41
CA ARG A 35 -21.72 -8.98 80.33
C ARG A 35 -21.07 -10.39 80.57
N ARG A 36 -19.78 -10.38 80.99
CA ARG A 36 -19.02 -11.28 81.95
C ARG A 36 -18.85 -12.80 81.68
N VAL A 37 -17.61 -13.32 81.54
CA VAL A 37 -16.56 -13.72 82.54
C VAL A 37 -16.80 -15.08 83.23
N GLY A 38 -15.85 -16.03 83.07
CA GLY A 38 -15.33 -16.84 84.18
C GLY A 38 -15.18 -18.38 84.04
N THR A 39 -13.92 -18.83 84.09
CA THR A 39 -13.37 -20.00 84.84
C THR A 39 -13.19 -21.42 84.23
N ARG A 40 -11.90 -21.74 84.02
CA ARG A 40 -11.04 -22.90 84.46
C ARG A 40 -11.43 -24.39 84.31
N SER A 41 -10.53 -25.07 83.57
CA SER A 41 -9.75 -26.30 83.86
C SER A 41 -10.42 -27.69 83.98
N SER A 42 -9.97 -28.65 83.15
CA SER A 42 -9.00 -29.72 83.54
C SER A 42 -8.95 -30.86 82.48
N GLY A 43 -7.79 -31.54 82.36
CA GLY A 43 -7.71 -32.95 81.94
C GLY A 43 -7.15 -33.28 80.54
N ALA A 44 -5.97 -33.91 80.51
CA ALA A 44 -5.15 -34.40 79.39
C ALA A 44 -5.76 -35.62 78.63
N PRO A 45 -5.14 -36.24 77.57
CA PRO A 45 -3.76 -36.10 77.09
C PRO A 45 -3.53 -35.99 75.56
N ARG A 46 -2.27 -35.68 75.25
CA ARG A 46 -1.64 -35.46 73.94
C ARG A 46 -1.70 -36.67 73.01
N ALA A 47 -2.21 -36.46 71.79
CA ALA A 47 -1.87 -37.25 70.61
C ALA A 47 -1.02 -36.39 69.67
N ALA A 48 0.14 -36.91 69.26
CA ALA A 48 1.03 -36.26 68.32
C ALA A 48 0.38 -36.20 66.93
N VAL A 49 -0.07 -35.02 66.50
CA VAL A 49 -0.58 -34.78 65.15
C VAL A 49 0.55 -34.18 64.31
N LEU A 50 1.02 -34.98 63.34
CA LEU A 50 1.96 -34.58 62.30
C LEU A 50 1.50 -33.29 61.59
N PRO A 51 2.40 -32.35 61.24
CA PRO A 51 1.99 -31.12 60.56
C PRO A 51 1.43 -31.47 59.18
N ARG A 52 0.12 -31.24 59.02
CA ARG A 52 -0.59 -31.35 57.75
C ARG A 52 0.03 -30.34 56.77
N ARG A 53 0.89 -30.82 55.87
CA ARG A 53 1.47 -30.02 54.77
C ARG A 53 0.33 -29.31 54.04
N ARG A 54 0.18 -28.00 54.25
CA ARG A 54 -0.67 -27.17 53.40
C ARG A 54 -0.10 -27.26 52.00
N ARG A 55 -0.76 -28.03 51.13
CA ARG A 55 -0.56 -27.98 49.69
C ARG A 55 -1.01 -26.58 49.28
N THR A 56 -0.07 -25.65 49.17
CA THR A 56 -0.30 -24.40 48.47
C THR A 56 -0.61 -24.78 47.03
N SER A 57 -1.87 -24.64 46.64
CA SER A 57 -2.25 -24.62 45.24
C SER A 57 -1.56 -23.40 44.62
N ARG A 58 -0.35 -23.59 44.09
CA ARG A 58 0.22 -22.64 43.13
C ARG A 58 -0.77 -22.58 41.99
N SER A 59 -1.50 -21.47 41.86
CA SER A 59 -2.27 -21.19 40.66
C SER A 59 -1.27 -21.09 39.50
N LEU A 60 -1.20 -22.15 38.70
CA LEU A 60 -0.52 -22.15 37.41
C LEU A 60 -1.40 -21.41 36.41
N THR A 61 -1.56 -20.11 36.61
CA THR A 61 -2.15 -19.19 35.63
C THR A 61 -1.20 -18.02 35.42
N GLY A 62 0.07 -18.36 35.20
CA GLY A 62 1.00 -17.46 34.51
C GLY A 62 0.86 -17.68 33.01
N ALA A 63 -0.26 -17.25 32.43
CA ALA A 63 -0.28 -17.00 30.99
C ALA A 63 0.77 -15.91 30.77
N ARG A 64 1.92 -16.27 30.20
CA ARG A 64 3.03 -15.35 29.96
C ARG A 64 2.50 -14.30 28.98
N ALA A 65 2.19 -13.11 29.49
CA ALA A 65 1.75 -11.99 28.66
C ALA A 65 2.73 -11.83 27.51
N LEU A 66 2.20 -11.73 26.29
CA LEU A 66 3.03 -11.52 25.12
C LEU A 66 3.80 -10.20 25.30
N PRO A 67 5.02 -10.06 24.74
CA PRO A 67 5.73 -8.79 24.79
C PRO A 67 4.85 -7.68 24.21
N PRO A 68 4.86 -6.45 24.77
CA PRO A 68 3.93 -5.37 24.42
C PRO A 68 3.84 -5.10 22.90
N PHE A 69 4.96 -5.24 22.20
CA PHE A 69 5.04 -5.08 20.74
C PHE A 69 4.15 -6.06 19.96
N VAL A 70 3.95 -7.29 20.46
CA VAL A 70 3.13 -8.31 19.77
C VAL A 70 1.65 -7.93 19.79
N GLU A 71 1.21 -7.23 20.83
CA GLU A 71 -0.16 -6.74 20.96
C GLU A 71 -0.43 -5.55 20.02
N GLU A 72 0.61 -4.83 19.58
CA GLU A 72 0.50 -3.71 18.63
C GLU A 72 0.47 -4.15 17.16
N ILE A 73 0.88 -5.39 16.85
CA ILE A 73 0.93 -5.92 15.47
C ILE A 73 -0.45 -5.84 14.78
N PRO A 74 -1.57 -6.32 15.37
CA PRO A 74 -2.86 -6.25 14.72
C PRO A 74 -3.28 -4.81 14.40
N ALA A 75 -2.99 -3.86 15.31
CA ALA A 75 -3.29 -2.44 15.12
C ALA A 75 -2.45 -1.84 13.98
N PHE A 76 -1.17 -2.18 13.90
CA PHE A 76 -0.29 -1.77 12.80
C PHE A 76 -0.78 -2.29 11.44
N LEU A 77 -1.18 -3.56 11.36
CA LEU A 77 -1.61 -4.20 10.11
C LEU A 77 -2.86 -3.54 9.48
N VAL A 78 -3.72 -2.95 10.31
CA VAL A 78 -4.94 -2.26 9.85
C VAL A 78 -4.79 -0.74 9.77
N ASN A 79 -3.67 -0.18 10.24
CA ASN A 79 -3.43 1.25 10.20
C ASN A 79 -3.25 1.74 8.75
N PRO A 80 -4.09 2.68 8.26
CA PRO A 80 -4.01 3.17 6.89
C PRO A 80 -2.78 4.05 6.62
N SER A 81 -2.20 4.67 7.65
CA SER A 81 -1.00 5.51 7.57
C SER A 81 -0.19 5.40 8.87
N PRO A 82 0.60 4.33 9.05
CA PRO A 82 1.33 4.07 10.29
C PRO A 82 2.50 5.03 10.55
N GLY A 83 2.94 5.80 9.55
CA GLY A 83 4.08 6.70 9.68
C GLY A 83 5.44 6.01 9.54
N LEU A 84 6.50 6.81 9.47
CA LEU A 84 7.83 6.36 9.01
C LEU A 84 8.52 5.35 9.92
N VAL A 85 8.48 5.54 11.24
CA VAL A 85 9.20 4.68 12.20
C VAL A 85 8.68 3.23 12.20
N PRO A 86 7.37 2.96 12.42
CA PRO A 86 6.87 1.59 12.39
C PRO A 86 6.93 0.99 10.98
N ALA A 87 6.75 1.79 9.93
CA ALA A 87 6.92 1.33 8.55
C ALA A 87 8.37 0.88 8.25
N ALA A 88 9.37 1.64 8.69
CA ALA A 88 10.78 1.30 8.49
C ALA A 88 11.15 0.00 9.22
N ALA A 89 10.64 -0.18 10.46
CA ALA A 89 10.85 -1.40 11.23
C ALA A 89 10.23 -2.62 10.53
N ALA A 90 8.95 -2.53 10.16
CA ALA A 90 8.25 -3.61 9.47
C ALA A 90 8.87 -3.93 8.10
N ASN A 91 9.19 -2.90 7.30
CA ASN A 91 9.82 -3.08 6.00
C ASN A 91 11.21 -3.71 6.10
N THR A 92 11.98 -3.40 7.15
CA THR A 92 13.27 -4.06 7.40
C THR A 92 13.10 -5.56 7.68
N VAL A 93 12.07 -5.96 8.41
CA VAL A 93 11.75 -7.39 8.63
C VAL A 93 11.39 -8.07 7.31
N VAL A 94 10.57 -7.42 6.47
CA VAL A 94 10.21 -7.96 5.15
C VAL A 94 11.43 -8.10 4.24
N PHE A 95 12.30 -7.09 4.18
CA PHE A 95 13.49 -7.10 3.33
C PHE A 95 14.53 -8.13 3.78
N THR A 96 14.76 -8.25 5.09
CA THR A 96 15.69 -9.24 5.64
C THR A 96 15.19 -10.67 5.40
N GLY A 97 13.91 -10.96 5.66
CA GLY A 97 13.31 -12.26 5.38
C GLY A 97 13.21 -12.58 3.87
N GLY A 98 12.93 -11.56 3.05
CA GLY A 98 12.71 -11.67 1.60
C GLY A 98 13.97 -11.55 0.73
N ILE A 99 15.16 -11.35 1.32
CA ILE A 99 16.36 -10.93 0.58
C ILE A 99 16.72 -11.88 -0.59
N LYS A 100 16.55 -13.19 -0.40
CA LYS A 100 16.80 -14.19 -1.46
C LYS A 100 15.87 -14.03 -2.66
N VAL A 101 14.63 -13.63 -2.43
CA VAL A 101 13.65 -13.37 -3.50
C VAL A 101 13.94 -12.02 -4.16
N LEU A 102 14.21 -10.99 -3.36
CA LEU A 102 14.53 -9.65 -3.86
C LEU A 102 15.75 -9.67 -4.79
N LEU A 103 16.83 -10.38 -4.42
CA LEU A 103 18.05 -10.46 -5.24
C LEU A 103 17.87 -11.22 -6.56
N LYS A 104 16.79 -12.00 -6.73
CA LYS A 104 16.43 -12.60 -8.03
C LYS A 104 15.84 -11.58 -9.01
N GLY A 105 15.28 -10.47 -8.53
CA GLY A 105 14.66 -9.42 -9.34
C GLY A 105 15.38 -8.07 -9.28
N LEU A 106 16.26 -7.85 -8.30
CA LEU A 106 16.96 -6.57 -8.06
C LEU A 106 18.47 -6.76 -7.94
N THR A 107 19.21 -5.70 -8.25
CA THR A 107 20.61 -5.56 -7.84
C THR A 107 20.70 -5.13 -6.37
N TRP A 108 21.85 -5.28 -5.73
CA TRP A 108 22.06 -4.81 -4.35
C TRP A 108 21.71 -3.32 -4.16
N PRO A 109 22.20 -2.40 -5.03
CA PRO A 109 21.75 -1.01 -5.01
C PRO A 109 20.23 -0.87 -5.21
N GLY A 110 19.63 -1.70 -6.08
CA GLY A 110 18.18 -1.73 -6.29
C GLY A 110 17.40 -2.13 -5.03
N VAL A 111 17.90 -3.10 -4.26
CA VAL A 111 17.30 -3.51 -2.97
C VAL A 111 17.31 -2.34 -1.99
N ILE A 112 18.44 -1.64 -1.83
CA ILE A 112 18.55 -0.51 -0.91
C ILE A 112 17.55 0.60 -1.29
N ASN A 113 17.47 0.96 -2.57
CA ASN A 113 16.53 1.99 -3.03
C ASN A 113 15.07 1.53 -2.90
N SER A 114 14.79 0.26 -3.14
CA SER A 114 13.45 -0.31 -2.97
C SER A 114 13.02 -0.34 -1.50
N TRP A 115 13.98 -0.40 -0.55
CA TRP A 115 13.68 -0.29 0.87
C TRP A 115 13.14 1.11 1.20
N PHE A 116 13.77 2.18 0.71
CA PHE A 116 13.25 3.54 0.90
C PHE A 116 11.86 3.71 0.29
N LEU A 117 11.67 3.25 -0.95
CA LEU A 117 10.37 3.26 -1.63
C LEU A 117 9.31 2.55 -0.78
N GLY A 118 9.59 1.32 -0.37
CA GLY A 118 8.67 0.50 0.41
C GLY A 118 8.33 1.11 1.77
N THR A 119 9.32 1.69 2.46
CA THR A 119 9.11 2.37 3.75
C THR A 119 8.19 3.57 3.58
N THR A 120 8.43 4.42 2.58
CA THR A 120 7.60 5.62 2.35
C THR A 120 6.17 5.25 1.98
N VAL A 121 5.98 4.26 1.10
CA VAL A 121 4.64 3.78 0.73
C VAL A 121 3.91 3.16 1.92
N MET A 122 4.58 2.29 2.70
CA MET A 122 3.95 1.68 3.86
C MET A 122 3.62 2.74 4.93
N ALA A 123 4.45 3.76 5.09
CA ALA A 123 4.19 4.85 6.02
C ALA A 123 2.94 5.65 5.64
N ALA A 124 2.75 5.93 4.35
CA ALA A 124 1.65 6.76 3.83
C ALA A 124 0.34 6.00 3.61
N PHE A 125 0.41 4.75 3.14
CA PHE A 125 -0.75 3.98 2.65
C PHE A 125 -0.91 2.61 3.34
N GLY A 126 -0.14 2.40 4.41
CA GLY A 126 -0.23 1.21 5.26
C GLY A 126 0.24 -0.07 4.58
N VAL A 127 0.00 -1.19 5.25
CA VAL A 127 0.39 -2.53 4.76
C VAL A 127 -0.34 -2.89 3.46
N ARG A 128 -1.56 -2.37 3.26
CA ARG A 128 -2.37 -2.58 2.06
C ARG A 128 -1.76 -1.90 0.83
N GLY A 129 -1.33 -0.64 0.93
CA GLY A 129 -0.60 0.03 -0.15
C GLY A 129 0.75 -0.62 -0.43
N TYR A 130 1.47 -1.01 0.61
CA TYR A 130 2.74 -1.75 0.47
C TYR A 130 2.55 -3.10 -0.26
N ALA A 131 1.48 -3.83 0.03
CA ALA A 131 1.18 -5.09 -0.65
C ALA A 131 1.01 -4.92 -2.18
N LEU A 132 0.51 -3.76 -2.65
CA LEU A 132 0.44 -3.45 -4.08
C LEU A 132 1.83 -3.29 -4.70
N VAL A 133 2.79 -2.69 -3.98
CA VAL A 133 4.19 -2.60 -4.44
C VAL A 133 4.81 -3.99 -4.53
N CYS A 134 4.56 -4.86 -3.54
CA CYS A 134 5.01 -6.25 -3.58
C CYS A 134 4.38 -7.01 -4.76
N LEU A 135 3.08 -6.82 -5.01
CA LEU A 135 2.37 -7.41 -6.14
C LEU A 135 3.00 -6.96 -7.47
N TYR A 136 3.23 -5.66 -7.64
CA TYR A 136 3.93 -5.12 -8.80
C TYR A 136 5.31 -5.75 -8.98
N PHE A 137 6.09 -5.86 -7.91
CA PHE A 137 7.43 -6.45 -7.97
C PHE A 137 7.38 -7.92 -8.41
N VAL A 138 6.52 -8.73 -7.80
CA VAL A 138 6.40 -10.16 -8.09
C VAL A 138 5.87 -10.38 -9.50
N PHE A 139 4.75 -9.75 -9.86
CA PHE A 139 4.11 -9.94 -11.16
C PHE A 139 4.95 -9.34 -12.29
N GLY A 140 5.45 -8.11 -12.11
CA GLY A 140 6.35 -7.47 -13.07
C GLY A 140 7.62 -8.28 -13.31
N SER A 141 8.21 -8.87 -12.27
CA SER A 141 9.39 -9.76 -12.42
C SER A 141 9.06 -11.12 -13.03
N ALA A 142 7.83 -11.60 -12.90
CA ALA A 142 7.39 -12.87 -13.51
C ALA A 142 7.15 -12.67 -15.02
N VAL A 143 6.50 -11.57 -15.38
CA VAL A 143 6.19 -11.19 -16.76
C VAL A 143 7.45 -11.00 -17.60
N THR A 144 8.51 -10.39 -17.06
CA THR A 144 9.79 -10.24 -17.78
C THR A 144 10.47 -11.57 -18.11
N LYS A 145 10.09 -12.66 -17.42
CA LYS A 145 10.64 -14.00 -17.64
C LYS A 145 9.85 -14.83 -18.65
N ILE A 146 8.72 -14.34 -19.13
CA ILE A 146 7.93 -15.02 -20.17
C ILE A 146 8.80 -15.15 -21.43
N LYS A 147 8.98 -16.39 -21.91
CA LYS A 147 9.78 -16.71 -23.10
C LYS A 147 11.17 -16.05 -23.10
N LEU A 148 11.82 -16.02 -21.94
CA LEU A 148 13.10 -15.34 -21.76
C LEU A 148 14.19 -15.84 -22.73
N GLU A 149 14.32 -17.16 -22.92
CA GLU A 149 15.30 -17.75 -23.84
C GLU A 149 15.09 -17.29 -25.28
N GLN A 150 13.84 -17.26 -25.73
CA GLN A 150 13.47 -16.76 -27.06
C GLN A 150 13.87 -15.28 -27.20
N LYS A 151 13.49 -14.44 -26.24
CA LYS A 151 13.82 -13.00 -26.27
C LYS A 151 15.33 -12.75 -26.20
N GLN A 152 16.08 -13.60 -25.51
CA GLN A 152 17.54 -13.51 -25.43
C GLN A 152 18.20 -13.89 -26.77
N ALA A 153 17.72 -14.96 -27.41
CA ALA A 153 18.18 -15.36 -28.74
C ALA A 153 17.94 -14.26 -29.80
N GLU A 154 16.89 -13.45 -29.61
CA GLU A 154 16.51 -12.35 -30.49
C GLU A 154 17.10 -10.98 -30.08
N GLY A 155 17.83 -10.91 -28.95
CA GLY A 155 18.42 -9.66 -28.47
C GLY A 155 17.41 -8.61 -27.95
N ILE A 156 16.13 -9.00 -27.74
CA ILE A 156 15.04 -8.12 -27.29
C ILE A 156 14.66 -8.35 -25.82
N ALA A 157 15.41 -9.19 -25.10
CA ALA A 157 15.15 -9.48 -23.69
C ALA A 157 15.40 -8.28 -22.79
N GLU A 158 14.61 -8.18 -21.72
CA GLU A 158 14.83 -7.24 -20.63
C GLU A 158 16.28 -7.32 -20.11
N ALA A 159 16.90 -6.16 -19.90
CA ALA A 159 18.29 -6.06 -19.49
C ALA A 159 18.57 -6.88 -18.21
N ARG A 160 19.81 -7.40 -18.11
CA ARG A 160 20.31 -8.17 -16.95
C ARG A 160 19.42 -9.39 -16.58
N GLY A 161 18.76 -10.00 -17.56
CA GLY A 161 17.86 -11.14 -17.34
C GLY A 161 16.64 -10.78 -16.48
N GLY A 162 16.18 -9.53 -16.58
CA GLY A 162 15.06 -8.99 -15.80
C GLY A 162 15.44 -8.45 -14.41
N ARG A 163 16.73 -8.36 -14.07
CA ARG A 163 17.17 -7.76 -12.80
C ARG A 163 17.20 -6.23 -12.88
N ARG A 164 16.34 -5.59 -12.11
CA ARG A 164 16.17 -4.14 -12.06
C ARG A 164 17.26 -3.46 -11.22
N GLY A 165 17.82 -2.38 -11.78
CA GLY A 165 18.83 -1.55 -11.10
C GLY A 165 18.22 -0.34 -10.38
N VAL A 166 19.07 0.59 -9.95
CA VAL A 166 18.62 1.84 -9.29
C VAL A 166 17.73 2.67 -10.22
N GLY A 167 18.16 2.87 -11.47
CA GLY A 167 17.39 3.61 -12.47
C GLY A 167 15.98 3.04 -12.64
N SER A 168 15.85 1.72 -12.78
CA SER A 168 14.55 1.07 -12.93
C SER A 168 13.68 1.14 -11.68
N VAL A 169 14.26 1.14 -10.47
CA VAL A 169 13.49 1.32 -9.23
C VAL A 169 12.89 2.73 -9.17
N TRP A 170 13.68 3.76 -9.44
CA TRP A 170 13.19 5.14 -9.46
C TRP A 170 12.27 5.41 -10.65
N GLY A 171 12.62 4.92 -11.84
CA GLY A 171 11.79 5.02 -13.04
C GLY A 171 10.44 4.33 -12.91
N SER A 172 10.33 3.32 -12.04
CA SER A 172 9.07 2.62 -11.74
C SER A 172 8.34 3.13 -10.49
N GLY A 173 8.98 4.00 -9.69
CA GLY A 173 8.53 4.27 -8.33
C GLY A 173 8.45 5.73 -7.94
N ILE A 174 9.11 6.64 -8.67
CA ILE A 174 9.25 8.04 -8.26
C ILE A 174 7.90 8.74 -8.08
N ALA A 175 6.94 8.53 -8.98
CA ALA A 175 5.60 9.11 -8.87
C ALA A 175 4.82 8.59 -7.65
N GLY A 176 4.90 7.29 -7.37
CA GLY A 176 4.30 6.68 -6.20
C GLY A 176 4.90 7.18 -4.89
N ILE A 177 6.24 7.34 -4.85
CA ILE A 177 6.96 7.94 -3.72
C ILE A 177 6.53 9.40 -3.54
N ALA A 178 6.46 10.18 -4.63
CA ALA A 178 6.04 11.58 -4.55
C ALA A 178 4.61 11.70 -4.00
N CYS A 179 3.68 10.88 -4.46
CA CYS A 179 2.32 10.81 -3.91
C CYS A 179 2.32 10.46 -2.41
N ALA A 180 3.11 9.47 -2.00
CA ALA A 180 3.23 9.07 -0.59
C ALA A 180 3.83 10.19 0.27
N CYS A 181 4.86 10.88 -0.20
CA CYS A 181 5.46 12.03 0.48
C CYS A 181 4.47 13.19 0.63
N LEU A 182 3.73 13.51 -0.43
CA LEU A 182 2.75 14.60 -0.41
C LEU A 182 1.56 14.27 0.50
N ALA A 183 1.12 13.02 0.54
CA ALA A 183 0.13 12.52 1.48
C ALA A 183 0.60 12.67 2.94
N LEU A 184 1.83 12.21 3.25
CA LEU A 184 2.42 12.35 4.60
C LEU A 184 2.62 13.81 5.01
N ALA A 185 2.92 14.68 4.06
CA ALA A 185 3.08 16.12 4.31
C ALA A 185 1.75 16.87 4.44
N GLY A 186 0.61 16.22 4.16
CA GLY A 186 -0.71 16.87 4.16
C GLY A 186 -0.86 17.96 3.09
N VAL A 187 -0.05 17.90 2.02
CA VAL A 187 -0.14 18.85 0.90
C VAL A 187 -1.32 18.46 0.01
N GLY A 188 -2.11 19.44 -0.43
CA GLY A 188 -3.29 19.21 -1.27
C GLY A 188 -2.95 18.42 -2.55
N PRO A 189 -3.92 17.73 -3.18
CA PRO A 189 -5.36 17.93 -3.02
C PRO A 189 -6.03 17.01 -1.98
N GLY A 190 -5.28 16.14 -1.31
CA GLY A 190 -5.76 15.28 -0.22
C GLY A 190 -5.19 13.87 -0.27
N GLU A 191 -5.20 13.16 0.86
CA GLU A 191 -4.60 11.83 0.99
C GLU A 191 -5.19 10.82 -0.02
N ASN A 192 -6.50 10.81 -0.19
CA ASN A 192 -7.17 9.85 -1.08
C ASN A 192 -6.85 10.08 -2.56
N LEU A 193 -6.72 11.34 -2.99
CA LEU A 193 -6.28 11.67 -4.34
C LEU A 193 -4.81 11.29 -4.55
N TRP A 194 -3.94 11.51 -3.57
CA TRP A 194 -2.57 11.02 -3.64
C TRP A 194 -2.48 9.50 -3.67
N ARG A 195 -3.34 8.82 -2.91
CA ARG A 195 -3.46 7.35 -2.97
C ARG A 195 -3.92 6.87 -4.34
N LEU A 196 -4.88 7.56 -4.97
CA LEU A 196 -5.31 7.28 -6.34
C LEU A 196 -4.16 7.48 -7.34
N GLY A 197 -3.40 8.58 -7.23
CA GLY A 197 -2.20 8.82 -8.04
C GLY A 197 -1.13 7.74 -7.87
N PHE A 198 -0.89 7.31 -6.63
CA PHE A 198 -0.02 6.18 -6.31
C PHE A 198 -0.49 4.89 -7.00
N VAL A 199 -1.77 4.53 -6.87
CA VAL A 199 -2.32 3.32 -7.51
C VAL A 199 -2.20 3.41 -9.03
N ALA A 200 -2.53 4.54 -9.63
CA ALA A 200 -2.43 4.76 -11.07
C ALA A 200 -0.98 4.65 -11.59
N SER A 201 0.01 5.15 -10.84
CA SER A 201 1.43 5.07 -11.23
C SER A 201 1.92 3.62 -11.36
N PHE A 202 1.62 2.77 -10.37
CA PHE A 202 1.98 1.35 -10.41
C PHE A 202 1.12 0.57 -11.40
N CYS A 203 -0.15 0.93 -11.53
CA CYS A 203 -1.06 0.37 -12.53
C CYS A 203 -0.51 0.57 -13.95
N SER A 204 -0.07 1.79 -14.26
CA SER A 204 0.59 2.12 -15.53
C SER A 204 1.86 1.32 -15.73
N LYS A 205 2.74 1.26 -14.72
CA LYS A 205 4.02 0.57 -14.89
C LYS A 205 3.85 -0.94 -15.09
N LEU A 206 2.87 -1.54 -14.44
CA LEU A 206 2.57 -2.96 -14.63
C LEU A 206 1.94 -3.22 -16.01
N SER A 207 1.04 -2.33 -16.46
CA SER A 207 0.45 -2.38 -17.80
C SER A 207 1.53 -2.31 -18.87
N ASP A 208 2.43 -1.34 -18.76
CA ASP A 208 3.59 -1.12 -19.63
C ASP A 208 4.49 -2.36 -19.73
N THR A 209 4.92 -2.88 -18.58
CA THR A 209 5.78 -4.07 -18.51
C THR A 209 5.07 -5.28 -19.11
N THR A 210 3.77 -5.44 -18.85
CA THR A 210 3.01 -6.58 -19.38
C THR A 210 2.79 -6.46 -20.88
N ALA A 211 2.46 -5.27 -21.37
CA ALA A 211 2.25 -5.04 -22.79
C ALA A 211 3.52 -5.27 -23.60
N SER A 212 4.65 -4.70 -23.16
CA SER A 212 5.93 -4.84 -23.85
C SER A 212 6.44 -6.28 -23.82
N GLU A 213 6.40 -6.96 -22.67
CA GLU A 213 6.93 -8.32 -22.55
C GLU A 213 6.05 -9.36 -23.23
N VAL A 214 4.72 -9.23 -23.16
CA VAL A 214 3.80 -10.10 -23.92
C VAL A 214 3.89 -9.81 -25.41
N GLY A 215 4.02 -8.53 -25.81
CA GLY A 215 4.22 -8.14 -27.21
C GLY A 215 5.50 -8.72 -27.80
N LYS A 216 6.62 -8.66 -27.08
CA LYS A 216 7.88 -9.31 -27.48
C LYS A 216 7.74 -10.83 -27.54
N ALA A 217 6.98 -11.44 -26.64
CA ALA A 217 6.88 -12.89 -26.53
C ALA A 217 5.88 -13.53 -27.53
N TYR A 218 4.78 -12.83 -27.84
CA TYR A 218 3.63 -13.38 -28.56
C TYR A 218 3.10 -12.49 -29.69
N GLY A 219 3.61 -11.26 -29.84
CA GLY A 219 3.17 -10.35 -30.88
C GLY A 219 3.34 -10.96 -32.27
N LYS A 220 2.23 -11.12 -32.99
CA LYS A 220 2.22 -11.63 -34.37
C LYS A 220 2.57 -10.53 -35.37
N THR A 221 2.03 -9.35 -35.14
CA THR A 221 2.25 -8.14 -35.93
C THR A 221 2.42 -6.95 -35.00
N THR A 222 3.50 -6.21 -35.18
CA THR A 222 3.86 -5.02 -34.41
C THR A 222 3.89 -3.80 -35.30
N TYR A 223 3.32 -2.70 -34.82
CA TYR A 223 3.23 -1.44 -35.54
C TYR A 223 3.91 -0.33 -34.75
N MET A 224 4.48 0.65 -35.45
CA MET A 224 4.95 1.87 -34.81
C MET A 224 3.76 2.62 -34.20
N SER A 225 3.90 3.13 -32.97
CA SER A 225 2.85 3.92 -32.30
C SER A 225 2.58 5.27 -32.99
N THR A 226 3.50 5.74 -33.84
CA THR A 226 3.40 6.99 -34.61
C THR A 226 2.86 6.75 -36.02
N PRO A 227 2.11 7.71 -36.60
CA PRO A 227 1.83 7.73 -38.02
C PRO A 227 3.13 7.65 -38.84
N PRO A 228 3.19 6.85 -39.93
CA PRO A 228 2.07 6.23 -40.63
C PRO A 228 1.67 4.82 -40.12
N PHE A 229 1.98 4.45 -38.88
CA PHE A 229 1.68 3.13 -38.29
C PHE A 229 2.24 1.97 -39.10
N ARG A 230 3.51 2.10 -39.53
CA ARG A 230 4.18 1.06 -40.31
C ARG A 230 4.45 -0.19 -39.46
N SER A 231 4.43 -1.36 -40.11
CA SER A 231 4.89 -2.59 -39.46
C SER A 231 6.37 -2.47 -39.13
N VAL A 232 6.74 -2.80 -37.91
CA VAL A 232 8.13 -2.82 -37.41
C VAL A 232 8.41 -4.15 -36.73
N PRO A 233 9.68 -4.59 -36.62
CA PRO A 233 10.02 -5.78 -35.85
C PRO A 233 9.57 -5.66 -34.38
N ARG A 234 9.28 -6.80 -33.75
CA ARG A 234 8.98 -6.82 -32.31
C ARG A 234 10.21 -6.40 -31.50
N GLY A 235 9.96 -5.72 -30.39
CA GLY A 235 11.03 -5.18 -29.54
C GLY A 235 11.65 -3.88 -30.05
N THR A 236 11.18 -3.33 -31.17
CA THR A 236 11.48 -1.94 -31.55
C THR A 236 10.86 -0.98 -30.53
N GLU A 237 11.62 0.05 -30.14
CA GLU A 237 11.12 1.06 -29.20
C GLU A 237 9.90 1.80 -29.77
N GLY A 238 8.87 1.96 -28.94
CA GLY A 238 7.58 2.51 -29.36
C GLY A 238 6.73 1.61 -30.26
N ALA A 239 7.12 0.35 -30.48
CA ALA A 239 6.30 -0.61 -31.19
C ALA A 239 5.17 -1.18 -30.30
N VAL A 240 3.96 -1.26 -30.86
CA VAL A 240 2.78 -1.81 -30.19
C VAL A 240 2.24 -3.02 -30.94
N SER A 241 1.69 -3.99 -30.21
CA SER A 241 1.01 -5.18 -30.77
C SER A 241 -0.35 -5.34 -30.10
N LEU A 242 -1.29 -5.97 -30.79
CA LEU A 242 -2.61 -6.26 -30.22
C LEU A 242 -2.50 -7.15 -28.97
N GLU A 243 -1.68 -8.19 -29.03
CA GLU A 243 -1.46 -9.11 -27.91
C GLU A 243 -0.89 -8.39 -26.69
N GLY A 244 0.09 -7.51 -26.92
CA GLY A 244 0.66 -6.65 -25.87
C GLY A 244 -0.39 -5.71 -25.28
N THR A 245 -1.11 -4.96 -26.11
CA THR A 245 -2.12 -3.98 -25.65
C THR A 245 -3.22 -4.66 -24.82
N VAL A 246 -3.76 -5.79 -25.29
CA VAL A 246 -4.78 -6.54 -24.53
C VAL A 246 -4.24 -7.03 -23.19
N ALA A 247 -3.00 -7.53 -23.16
CA ALA A 247 -2.37 -7.98 -21.92
C ALA A 247 -2.09 -6.83 -20.94
N GLY A 248 -1.68 -5.66 -21.43
CA GLY A 248 -1.50 -4.45 -20.62
C GLY A 248 -2.80 -3.97 -19.99
N ILE A 249 -3.89 -3.90 -20.77
CA ILE A 249 -5.23 -3.56 -20.27
C ILE A 249 -5.69 -4.58 -19.22
N GLY A 250 -5.48 -5.89 -19.47
CA GLY A 250 -5.80 -6.93 -18.50
C GLY A 250 -5.00 -6.80 -17.20
N ALA A 251 -3.70 -6.48 -17.29
CA ALA A 251 -2.84 -6.29 -16.13
C ALA A 251 -3.24 -5.05 -15.30
N SER A 252 -3.55 -3.93 -15.95
CA SER A 252 -4.01 -2.72 -15.28
C SER A 252 -5.38 -2.91 -14.62
N LEU A 253 -6.34 -3.56 -15.29
CA LEU A 253 -7.63 -3.92 -14.70
C LEU A 253 -7.47 -4.84 -13.50
N GLY A 254 -6.63 -5.88 -13.62
CA GLY A 254 -6.35 -6.82 -12.53
C GLY A 254 -5.72 -6.12 -11.32
N PHE A 255 -4.70 -5.27 -11.55
CA PHE A 255 -4.03 -4.53 -10.49
C PHE A 255 -4.96 -3.53 -9.80
N ALA A 256 -5.73 -2.77 -10.58
CA ALA A 256 -6.72 -1.83 -10.04
C ALA A 256 -7.82 -2.54 -9.25
N GLY A 257 -8.27 -3.72 -9.71
CA GLY A 257 -9.20 -4.57 -8.98
C GLY A 257 -8.66 -5.05 -7.64
N VAL A 258 -7.38 -5.45 -7.58
CA VAL A 258 -6.73 -5.79 -6.30
C VAL A 258 -6.60 -4.57 -5.39
N ALA A 259 -6.29 -3.39 -5.94
CA ALA A 259 -6.26 -2.14 -5.18
C ALA A 259 -7.63 -1.79 -4.58
N ALA A 260 -8.71 -2.00 -5.34
CA ALA A 260 -10.07 -1.83 -4.84
C ALA A 260 -10.43 -2.84 -3.75
N ALA A 261 -10.11 -4.12 -3.96
CA ALA A 261 -10.34 -5.17 -2.96
C ALA A 261 -9.53 -4.95 -1.66
N ALA A 262 -8.35 -4.34 -1.76
CA ALA A 262 -7.54 -3.92 -0.62
C ALA A 262 -8.04 -2.63 0.05
N GLY A 263 -9.09 -1.99 -0.47
CA GLY A 263 -9.63 -0.73 0.04
C GLY A 263 -8.67 0.45 -0.13
N GLN A 264 -7.77 0.40 -1.12
CA GLN A 264 -6.90 1.52 -1.46
C GLN A 264 -7.61 2.56 -2.33
N VAL A 265 -8.52 2.10 -3.18
CA VAL A 265 -9.40 2.94 -4.01
C VAL A 265 -10.79 2.32 -4.01
N ASP A 266 -11.81 3.08 -4.36
CA ASP A 266 -13.14 2.55 -4.67
C ASP A 266 -13.19 2.04 -6.12
N LEU A 267 -14.37 1.55 -6.56
CA LEU A 267 -14.54 1.06 -7.92
C LEU A 267 -14.30 2.18 -8.96
N THR A 268 -14.75 3.41 -8.66
CA THR A 268 -14.55 4.55 -9.56
C THR A 268 -13.08 4.90 -9.68
N GLY A 269 -12.36 4.97 -8.55
CA GLY A 269 -10.91 5.17 -8.52
C GLY A 269 -10.13 4.07 -9.24
N ALA A 270 -10.58 2.81 -9.15
CA ALA A 270 -9.99 1.72 -9.91
C ALA A 270 -10.13 1.92 -11.43
N LEU A 271 -11.33 2.29 -11.91
CA LEU A 271 -11.57 2.59 -13.33
C LEU A 271 -10.76 3.80 -13.80
N ILE A 272 -10.67 4.85 -12.98
CA ILE A 272 -9.83 6.03 -13.26
C ILE A 272 -8.36 5.63 -13.36
N ALA A 273 -7.85 4.80 -12.44
CA ALA A 273 -6.47 4.33 -12.46
C ALA A 273 -6.17 3.48 -13.70
N THR A 274 -7.09 2.63 -14.13
CA THR A 274 -6.95 1.86 -15.38
C THR A 274 -6.95 2.78 -16.61
N LEU A 275 -7.85 3.76 -16.68
CA LEU A 275 -7.89 4.72 -17.78
C LEU A 275 -6.60 5.55 -17.84
N ALA A 276 -6.15 6.06 -16.69
CA ALA A 276 -4.91 6.83 -16.59
C ALA A 276 -3.69 6.00 -17.00
N ALA A 277 -3.64 4.72 -16.62
CA ALA A 277 -2.62 3.78 -17.05
C ALA A 277 -2.62 3.57 -18.57
N PHE A 278 -3.79 3.41 -19.19
CA PHE A 278 -3.92 3.27 -20.64
C PHE A 278 -3.45 4.52 -21.39
N VAL A 279 -3.85 5.72 -20.92
CA VAL A 279 -3.39 6.99 -21.50
C VAL A 279 -1.87 7.14 -21.38
N ALA A 280 -1.32 6.87 -20.20
CA ALA A 280 0.11 7.01 -19.95
C ALA A 280 0.95 6.01 -20.75
N THR A 281 0.52 4.75 -20.85
CA THR A 281 1.21 3.73 -21.66
C THR A 281 1.18 4.05 -23.15
N THR A 282 0.07 4.59 -23.65
CA THR A 282 -0.01 5.05 -25.04
C THR A 282 0.94 6.24 -25.29
N ALA A 283 0.97 7.20 -24.37
CA ALA A 283 1.86 8.35 -24.46
C ALA A 283 3.35 7.95 -24.38
N GLU A 284 3.68 6.97 -23.55
CA GLU A 284 5.01 6.39 -23.45
C GLU A 284 5.44 5.77 -24.79
N SER A 285 4.59 4.93 -25.40
CA SER A 285 4.93 4.30 -26.67
C SER A 285 5.12 5.33 -27.77
N TRP A 286 4.38 6.45 -27.72
CA TRP A 286 4.54 7.57 -28.64
C TRP A 286 5.86 8.32 -28.39
N LEU A 287 6.23 8.55 -27.12
CA LEU A 287 7.49 9.18 -26.75
C LEU A 287 8.68 8.31 -27.18
N GLY A 288 8.62 7.00 -26.92
CA GLY A 288 9.62 6.04 -27.36
C GLY A 288 9.83 6.08 -28.89
N ALA A 289 8.74 6.03 -29.66
CA ALA A 289 8.79 6.08 -31.12
C ALA A 289 9.32 7.40 -31.71
N THR A 290 9.31 8.50 -30.96
CA THR A 290 9.74 9.84 -31.44
C THR A 290 11.11 10.27 -30.94
N THR A 291 11.61 9.69 -29.85
CA THR A 291 12.81 10.19 -29.16
C THR A 291 13.86 9.12 -28.89
N GLN A 292 13.49 7.86 -28.69
CA GLN A 292 14.47 6.82 -28.34
C GLN A 292 15.22 6.34 -29.58
N GLY A 293 16.55 6.51 -29.57
CA GLY A 293 17.42 6.20 -30.71
C GLY A 293 17.68 7.37 -31.64
N GLU A 294 17.10 8.54 -31.37
CA GLU A 294 17.34 9.78 -32.12
C GLU A 294 18.52 10.57 -31.53
N ALA A 295 19.32 11.16 -32.41
CA ALA A 295 20.49 11.95 -32.01
C ALA A 295 20.06 13.18 -31.18
N GLY A 296 20.72 13.40 -30.03
CA GLY A 296 20.39 14.48 -29.10
C GLY A 296 19.37 14.14 -28.01
N PHE A 297 18.78 12.94 -28.05
CA PHE A 297 17.88 12.41 -27.02
C PHE A 297 18.51 11.26 -26.22
N GLU A 298 19.84 11.09 -26.23
CA GLU A 298 20.49 9.95 -25.56
C GLU A 298 20.28 9.91 -24.04
N TRP A 299 19.96 11.05 -23.44
CA TRP A 299 19.63 11.17 -22.01
C TRP A 299 18.25 10.60 -21.66
N LEU A 300 17.35 10.44 -22.65
CA LEU A 300 15.99 9.96 -22.47
C LEU A 300 15.95 8.41 -22.44
N THR A 301 16.67 7.86 -21.47
CA THR A 301 16.74 6.40 -21.25
C THR A 301 15.36 5.81 -20.95
N ASN A 302 15.22 4.49 -21.12
CA ASN A 302 13.98 3.77 -20.79
C ASN A 302 13.53 4.04 -19.33
N ASP A 303 14.45 4.13 -18.38
CA ASP A 303 14.14 4.46 -16.98
C ASP A 303 13.55 5.89 -16.82
N VAL A 304 14.00 6.85 -17.62
CA VAL A 304 13.46 8.24 -17.62
C VAL A 304 12.10 8.29 -18.28
N VAL A 305 11.93 7.63 -19.42
CA VAL A 305 10.65 7.52 -20.11
C VAL A 305 9.60 6.84 -19.21
N ASN A 306 9.99 5.79 -18.48
CA ASN A 306 9.17 5.16 -17.45
C ASN A 306 8.77 6.14 -16.34
N ALA A 307 9.71 6.97 -15.85
CA ALA A 307 9.42 7.97 -14.83
C ALA A 307 8.37 8.98 -15.31
N VAL A 308 8.47 9.42 -16.57
CA VAL A 308 7.49 10.33 -17.21
C VAL A 308 6.14 9.63 -17.31
N GLN A 309 6.09 8.40 -17.79
CA GLN A 309 4.87 7.60 -17.91
C GLN A 309 4.12 7.50 -16.58
N ILE A 310 4.78 7.02 -15.52
CA ILE A 310 4.11 6.81 -14.23
C ILE A 310 3.67 8.14 -13.58
N THR A 311 4.39 9.22 -13.86
CA THR A 311 4.04 10.58 -13.40
C THR A 311 2.81 11.09 -14.15
N LEU A 312 2.74 10.89 -15.46
CA LEU A 312 1.58 11.21 -16.27
C LEU A 312 0.34 10.43 -15.79
N ALA A 313 0.49 9.12 -15.52
CA ALA A 313 -0.60 8.30 -14.98
C ALA A 313 -1.11 8.84 -13.64
N ALA A 314 -0.21 9.18 -12.72
CA ALA A 314 -0.58 9.76 -11.43
C ALA A 314 -1.30 11.10 -11.60
N ALA A 315 -0.78 11.99 -12.45
CA ALA A 315 -1.35 13.31 -12.69
C ALA A 315 -2.75 13.23 -13.32
N VAL A 316 -2.93 12.39 -14.34
CA VAL A 316 -4.23 12.17 -14.98
C VAL A 316 -5.23 11.60 -13.97
N ALA A 317 -4.83 10.62 -13.16
CA ALA A 317 -5.73 10.02 -12.18
C ALA A 317 -6.14 11.02 -11.09
N VAL A 318 -5.20 11.83 -10.58
CA VAL A 318 -5.49 12.90 -9.60
C VAL A 318 -6.42 13.95 -10.19
N ALA A 319 -6.17 14.39 -11.43
CA ALA A 319 -7.00 15.39 -12.09
C ALA A 319 -8.43 14.88 -12.33
N LEU A 320 -8.57 13.66 -12.84
CA LEU A 320 -9.88 13.05 -13.06
C LEU A 320 -10.61 12.78 -11.74
N GLY A 321 -9.91 12.23 -10.74
CA GLY A 321 -10.46 11.98 -9.40
C GLY A 321 -10.99 13.25 -8.75
N ALA A 322 -10.22 14.34 -8.83
CA ALA A 322 -10.65 15.65 -8.35
C ALA A 322 -11.89 16.16 -9.09
N ALA A 323 -11.96 15.98 -10.41
CA ALA A 323 -13.10 16.42 -11.23
C ALA A 323 -14.40 15.65 -10.92
N VAL A 324 -14.30 14.36 -10.58
CA VAL A 324 -15.48 13.52 -10.28
C VAL A 324 -15.80 13.44 -8.78
N GLY A 325 -15.04 14.12 -7.92
CA GLY A 325 -15.21 14.05 -6.46
C GLY A 325 -14.84 12.69 -5.86
N CYS A 326 -14.02 11.90 -6.56
CA CYS A 326 -13.45 10.66 -6.04
C CYS A 326 -12.15 11.00 -5.32
N GLY A 327 -12.27 11.29 -4.02
CA GLY A 327 -11.19 11.68 -3.12
C GLY A 327 -11.67 11.62 -1.70
#